data_AF-E4M7R5-F1
#
_entry.id   AF-E4M7R5-F1
#
_cell.length_a   1.000
_cell.length_b   1.000
_cell.length_c   1.000
_cell.angle_alpha   90.00
_cell.angle_beta   90.00
_cell.angle_gamma   90.00
#
_symmetry.space_group_name_H-M   'P 1'
#
loop_
_entity.id
_entity.type
_entity.pdbx_description
1 polymer ?
#
loop_
_entity_poly.entity_id
_entity_poly.type
_entity_poly.pdbx_seq_one_letter_code
_entity_poly.pdbx_strand_id
1 'polypeptide(L)'
;SLARICRFDMLPDSLSDAQKRQIKGVQGNLWTEKIPTWSRAEYMFYPRLLVLAEKGWTEPGKFDEDAFMSRLLDYCRRLDDEGVNYRIPSLTNYHAVSVFTDSVRTAVVCPLPGAVLRYTLDGSVPTVNSPRYDAPLVIRDDCMLHIRPYHADGRTGDWITVRYEKQDYARPLEPRDTEPGLCVDWYFRRFPGCDAIGIPETLYAAGGRCVVDSVCFPRAAAGRRAVGMIFRGYIDIPATGIYTFALASDDGAILRIGGRVVVDNDGEHPLLEKSGQVALSAGLHPLELRYFDYNGGEIRLVLLGDDGARHPLDTDLLRHDP
;
A
#
# COMPACT_ATOMS: atom_id res chain seq x y z
N SER A 1 3.99 0.90 -9.86
CA SER A 1 2.85 1.72 -10.31
C SER A 1 3.36 2.82 -11.25
N LEU A 2 2.46 3.52 -11.96
CA LEU A 2 2.84 4.69 -12.78
C LEU A 2 3.46 5.79 -11.92
N ALA A 3 2.83 6.13 -10.79
CA ALA A 3 3.32 7.12 -9.83
C ALA A 3 4.78 6.88 -9.39
N ARG A 4 5.17 5.62 -9.15
CA ARG A 4 6.58 5.29 -8.78
C ARG A 4 7.58 5.68 -9.88
N ILE A 5 7.20 5.53 -11.14
CA ILE A 5 8.06 5.87 -12.28
C ILE A 5 8.06 7.39 -12.48
N CYS A 6 6.90 8.04 -12.33
CA CYS A 6 6.77 9.50 -12.36
C CYS A 6 7.70 10.15 -11.33
N ARG A 7 7.74 9.62 -10.10
CA ARG A 7 8.54 10.14 -8.98
C ARG A 7 10.01 9.72 -8.97
N PHE A 8 10.44 8.88 -9.92
CA PHE A 8 11.85 8.48 -9.99
C PHE A 8 12.71 9.70 -10.35
N ASP A 9 13.63 10.09 -9.46
CA ASP A 9 14.56 11.18 -9.74
C ASP A 9 15.77 10.66 -10.54
N MET A 10 15.96 11.21 -11.73
CA MET A 10 17.08 10.86 -12.59
C MET A 10 18.38 11.56 -12.18
N LEU A 11 18.29 12.67 -11.44
CA LEU A 11 19.42 13.49 -11.02
C LEU A 11 19.38 13.75 -9.51
N PRO A 12 19.44 12.70 -8.67
CA PRO A 12 19.27 12.82 -7.23
C PRO A 12 20.31 13.74 -6.59
N ASP A 13 19.89 14.46 -5.55
CA ASP A 13 20.74 15.42 -4.81
C ASP A 13 21.90 14.78 -4.04
N SER A 14 21.90 13.46 -3.89
CA SER A 14 23.05 12.71 -3.40
C SER A 14 24.25 12.75 -4.35
N LEU A 15 24.07 13.16 -5.61
CA LEU A 15 25.14 13.30 -6.60
C LEU A 15 25.60 14.75 -6.71
N SER A 16 26.91 14.96 -6.79
CA SER A 16 27.50 16.24 -7.17
C SER A 16 27.17 16.59 -8.63
N ASP A 17 27.24 17.88 -8.99
CA ASP A 17 27.02 18.33 -10.37
C ASP A 17 27.95 17.65 -11.39
N ALA A 18 29.20 17.37 -10.97
CA ALA A 18 30.16 16.66 -11.82
C ALA A 18 29.71 15.22 -12.10
N GLN A 19 29.11 14.54 -11.12
CA GLN A 19 28.55 13.19 -11.27
C GLN A 19 27.26 13.24 -12.09
N LYS A 20 26.37 14.21 -11.84
CA LYS A 20 25.13 14.42 -12.62
C LYS A 20 25.43 14.55 -14.13
N ARG A 21 26.51 15.25 -14.50
CA ARG A 21 26.97 15.39 -15.91
C ARG A 21 27.46 14.08 -16.58
N GLN A 22 27.75 13.03 -15.82
CA GLN A 22 28.16 11.73 -16.38
C GLN A 22 26.96 10.88 -16.81
N ILE A 23 25.75 11.21 -16.35
CA ILE A 23 24.52 10.51 -16.73
C ILE A 23 24.20 10.84 -18.18
N LYS A 24 24.19 9.83 -19.06
CA LYS A 24 23.98 10.00 -20.51
C LYS A 24 22.54 9.85 -20.96
N GLY A 25 21.70 9.23 -20.14
CA GLY A 25 20.29 9.00 -20.46
C GLY A 25 19.66 7.96 -19.55
N VAL A 26 18.45 7.56 -19.93
CA VAL A 26 17.63 6.58 -19.20
C VAL A 26 17.18 5.47 -20.15
N GLN A 27 17.04 4.26 -19.62
CA GLN A 27 16.52 3.10 -20.34
C GLN A 27 15.56 2.31 -19.44
N GLY A 28 14.50 1.75 -20.04
CA GLY A 28 13.57 0.84 -19.38
C GLY A 28 13.69 -0.55 -19.97
N ASN A 29 14.07 -1.52 -19.14
CA ASN A 29 14.28 -2.90 -19.57
C ASN A 29 13.03 -3.73 -19.35
N LEU A 30 12.72 -4.63 -20.29
CA LEU A 30 11.72 -5.66 -20.12
C LEU A 30 12.36 -7.04 -20.26
N TRP A 31 12.53 -7.70 -19.13
CA TRP A 31 12.94 -9.11 -19.08
C TRP A 31 11.71 -10.01 -19.28
N THR A 32 11.86 -11.09 -20.04
CA THR A 32 10.74 -11.84 -20.61
C THR A 32 10.53 -13.24 -20.02
N GLU A 33 11.15 -13.55 -18.87
CA GLU A 33 11.05 -14.85 -18.20
C GLU A 33 9.60 -15.28 -17.91
N LYS A 34 8.71 -14.30 -17.71
CA LYS A 34 7.26 -14.48 -17.47
C LYS A 34 6.38 -13.70 -18.45
N ILE A 35 6.89 -13.45 -19.66
CA ILE A 35 6.20 -12.69 -20.72
C ILE A 35 6.12 -13.57 -21.97
N PRO A 36 5.19 -14.55 -22.00
CA PRO A 36 5.15 -15.55 -23.07
C PRO A 36 4.53 -15.03 -24.38
N THR A 37 3.91 -13.86 -24.38
CA THR A 37 3.17 -13.33 -25.54
C THR A 37 3.43 -11.84 -25.75
N TRP A 38 3.24 -11.38 -26.99
CA TRP A 38 3.32 -9.97 -27.33
C TRP A 38 2.27 -9.12 -26.58
N SER A 39 1.03 -9.61 -26.49
CA SER A 39 -0.03 -8.96 -25.72
C SER A 39 0.33 -8.79 -24.24
N ARG A 40 1.06 -9.75 -23.64
CA ARG A 40 1.60 -9.60 -22.28
C ARG A 40 2.74 -8.59 -22.25
N ALA A 41 3.59 -8.52 -23.28
CA ALA A 41 4.63 -7.52 -23.38
C ALA A 41 4.05 -6.11 -23.45
N GLU A 42 3.01 -5.88 -24.27
CA GLU A 42 2.28 -4.61 -24.35
C GLU A 42 1.71 -4.19 -22.99
N TYR A 43 1.09 -5.13 -22.26
CA TYR A 43 0.57 -4.89 -20.91
C TYR A 43 1.66 -4.45 -19.95
N MET A 44 2.85 -5.05 -20.11
CA MET A 44 4.01 -4.69 -19.32
C MET A 44 4.70 -3.44 -19.85
N PHE A 45 4.54 -3.01 -21.10
CA PHE A 45 5.15 -1.77 -21.59
C PHE A 45 4.28 -0.56 -21.29
N TYR A 46 3.00 -0.63 -21.62
CA TYR A 46 2.12 0.51 -21.64
C TYR A 46 1.21 0.57 -20.41
N PRO A 47 0.92 1.77 -19.88
CA PRO A 47 1.39 3.06 -20.38
C PRO A 47 2.73 3.52 -19.76
N ARG A 48 3.42 2.68 -18.99
CA ARG A 48 4.65 3.10 -18.27
C ARG A 48 5.82 3.50 -19.17
N LEU A 49 5.89 2.98 -20.39
CA LEU A 49 6.88 3.37 -21.40
C LEU A 49 6.70 4.85 -21.80
N LEU A 50 5.48 5.37 -21.79
CA LEU A 50 5.20 6.78 -22.06
C LEU A 50 5.76 7.68 -20.95
N VAL A 51 5.68 7.23 -19.69
CA VAL A 51 6.29 7.93 -18.55
C VAL A 51 7.80 8.03 -18.74
N LEU A 52 8.43 6.92 -19.15
CA LEU A 52 9.87 6.88 -19.41
C LEU A 52 10.26 7.81 -20.56
N ALA A 53 9.49 7.80 -21.64
CA ALA A 53 9.74 8.66 -22.81
C ALA A 53 9.65 10.14 -22.43
N GLU A 54 8.61 10.54 -21.69
CA GLU A 54 8.47 11.91 -21.20
C GLU A 54 9.64 12.30 -20.31
N LYS A 55 9.93 11.51 -19.25
CA LYS A 55 11.01 11.86 -18.33
C LYS A 55 12.40 11.85 -18.97
N GLY A 56 12.61 11.00 -19.98
CA GLY A 56 13.87 10.96 -20.72
C GLY A 56 14.06 12.11 -21.70
N TRP A 57 12.98 12.83 -22.05
CA TRP A 57 13.00 13.92 -23.03
C TRP A 57 12.81 15.30 -22.40
N THR A 58 11.95 15.42 -21.40
CA THR A 58 11.66 16.67 -20.67
C THR A 58 12.90 17.14 -19.91
N GLU A 59 13.17 18.44 -19.94
CA GLU A 59 14.26 19.02 -19.17
C GLU A 59 14.12 18.71 -17.65
N PRO A 60 15.22 18.41 -16.94
CA PRO A 60 15.18 18.15 -15.52
C PRO A 60 14.49 19.27 -14.72
N GLY A 61 13.62 18.89 -13.78
CA GLY A 61 12.85 19.83 -12.96
C GLY A 61 11.60 20.41 -13.64
N LYS A 62 11.38 20.16 -14.94
CA LYS A 62 10.16 20.60 -15.66
C LYS A 62 9.07 19.53 -15.79
N PHE A 63 9.30 18.33 -15.29
CA PHE A 63 8.30 17.27 -15.31
C PHE A 63 7.18 17.59 -14.31
N ASP A 64 5.97 17.79 -14.83
CA ASP A 64 4.75 17.99 -14.06
C ASP A 64 3.92 16.69 -14.12
N GLU A 65 3.80 16.01 -12.98
CA GLU A 65 3.11 14.72 -12.87
C GLU A 65 1.62 14.83 -13.22
N ASP A 66 0.91 15.84 -12.71
CA ASP A 66 -0.53 15.98 -12.91
C ASP A 66 -0.85 16.34 -14.36
N ALA A 67 -0.11 17.28 -14.93
CA ALA A 67 -0.25 17.64 -16.33
C ALA A 67 0.07 16.46 -17.25
N PHE A 68 1.11 15.69 -16.93
CA PHE A 68 1.47 14.50 -17.69
C PHE A 68 0.42 13.39 -17.58
N MET A 69 -0.07 13.09 -16.38
CA MET A 69 -1.07 12.04 -16.17
C MET A 69 -2.36 12.34 -16.95
N SER A 70 -2.79 13.59 -17.00
CA SER A 70 -3.91 14.01 -17.85
C SER A 70 -3.67 13.71 -19.34
N ARG A 71 -2.49 14.05 -19.88
CA ARG A 71 -2.11 13.73 -21.26
C ARG A 71 -1.98 12.23 -21.52
N LEU A 72 -1.45 11.47 -20.56
CA LEU A 72 -1.29 10.02 -20.64
C LEU A 72 -2.65 9.33 -20.75
N LEU A 73 -3.61 9.73 -19.91
CA LEU A 73 -4.97 9.19 -19.94
C LEU A 73 -5.66 9.52 -21.26
N ASP A 74 -5.38 10.69 -21.84
CA ASP A 74 -5.86 11.05 -23.16
C ASP A 74 -5.21 10.19 -24.27
N TYR A 75 -3.90 9.96 -24.17
CA TYR A 75 -3.14 9.14 -25.11
C TYR A 75 -3.57 7.67 -25.10
N CYS A 76 -4.10 7.16 -23.99
CA CYS A 76 -4.69 5.82 -23.93
C CYS A 76 -5.80 5.60 -24.97
N ARG A 77 -6.54 6.65 -25.38
CA ARG A 77 -7.54 6.56 -26.47
C ARG A 77 -6.90 6.13 -27.78
N ARG A 78 -5.72 6.67 -28.09
CA ARG A 78 -4.96 6.29 -29.28
C ARG A 78 -4.42 4.87 -29.19
N LEU A 79 -3.98 4.43 -28.00
CA LEU A 79 -3.57 3.05 -27.79
C LEU A 79 -4.72 2.06 -28.00
N ASP A 80 -5.95 2.45 -27.64
CA ASP A 80 -7.13 1.65 -27.95
C ASP A 80 -7.40 1.59 -29.46
N ASP A 81 -7.30 2.71 -30.20
CA ASP A 81 -7.44 2.74 -31.66
C ASP A 81 -6.38 1.88 -32.39
N GLU A 82 -5.18 1.80 -31.82
CA GLU A 82 -4.06 0.97 -32.32
C GLU A 82 -4.15 -0.51 -31.84
N GLY A 83 -5.12 -0.85 -30.98
CA GLY A 83 -5.31 -2.21 -30.46
C GLY A 83 -4.26 -2.67 -29.44
N VAL A 84 -3.47 -1.76 -28.88
CA VAL A 84 -2.36 -2.07 -27.95
C VAL A 84 -2.91 -2.49 -26.59
N ASN A 85 -2.55 -3.68 -26.08
CA ASN A 85 -3.02 -4.19 -24.78
C ASN A 85 -2.31 -3.53 -23.60
N TYR A 86 -2.51 -2.24 -23.37
CA TYR A 86 -1.91 -1.52 -22.24
C TYR A 86 -2.58 -1.86 -20.90
N ARG A 87 -1.85 -1.75 -19.80
CA ARG A 87 -2.42 -1.91 -18.47
C ARG A 87 -3.29 -0.69 -18.10
N ILE A 88 -4.58 -0.92 -17.81
CA ILE A 88 -5.46 0.11 -17.23
C ILE A 88 -4.82 0.66 -15.94
N PRO A 89 -4.69 1.98 -15.74
CA PRO A 89 -4.21 2.57 -14.49
C PRO A 89 -4.93 2.03 -13.25
N SER A 90 -4.20 1.94 -12.12
CA SER A 90 -4.75 1.44 -10.86
C SER A 90 -6.00 2.21 -10.45
N LEU A 91 -7.01 1.49 -9.96
CA LEU A 91 -8.18 2.10 -9.33
C LEU A 91 -7.75 2.90 -8.09
N THR A 92 -8.54 3.90 -7.73
CA THR A 92 -8.29 4.78 -6.59
C THR A 92 -9.55 4.93 -5.73
N ASN A 93 -9.43 5.66 -4.62
CA ASN A 93 -10.53 5.96 -3.69
C ASN A 93 -11.13 4.70 -3.01
N TYR A 94 -10.25 3.88 -2.44
CA TYR A 94 -10.62 2.73 -1.63
C TYR A 94 -9.56 2.45 -0.56
N HIS A 95 -9.96 1.71 0.47
CA HIS A 95 -9.06 1.07 1.43
C HIS A 95 -9.14 -0.44 1.23
N ALA A 96 -8.06 -1.19 1.49
CA ALA A 96 -8.10 -2.65 1.40
C ALA A 96 -9.09 -3.24 2.42
N VAL A 97 -9.20 -2.60 3.60
CA VAL A 97 -10.21 -2.85 4.61
C VAL A 97 -10.98 -1.55 4.86
N SER A 98 -12.28 -1.53 4.59
CA SER A 98 -13.16 -0.39 4.83
C SER A 98 -14.14 -0.72 5.96
N VAL A 99 -14.17 0.13 6.97
CA VAL A 99 -14.97 -0.09 8.19
C VAL A 99 -16.11 0.90 8.25
N PHE A 100 -17.26 0.46 8.77
CA PHE A 100 -18.42 1.30 8.98
C PHE A 100 -19.23 0.83 10.19
N THR A 101 -20.01 1.72 10.79
CA THR A 101 -20.85 1.40 11.96
C THR A 101 -22.30 1.11 11.58
N ASP A 102 -22.83 1.80 10.56
CA ASP A 102 -24.18 1.56 10.03
C ASP A 102 -24.15 1.24 8.54
N SER A 103 -23.65 2.18 7.74
CA SER A 103 -23.42 2.01 6.31
C SER A 103 -22.26 2.88 5.81
N VAL A 104 -21.73 2.55 4.62
CA VAL A 104 -20.71 3.36 3.94
C VAL A 104 -20.99 3.46 2.45
N ARG A 105 -20.68 4.63 1.89
CA ARG A 105 -20.74 4.88 0.45
C ARG A 105 -19.36 4.61 -0.16
N THR A 106 -19.31 3.58 -1.00
CA THR A 106 -18.13 3.17 -1.74
C THR A 106 -18.08 3.89 -3.07
N ALA A 107 -16.99 4.62 -3.33
CA ALA A 107 -16.83 5.44 -4.53
C ALA A 107 -15.51 5.14 -5.25
N VAL A 108 -15.21 3.87 -5.53
CA VAL A 108 -14.03 3.46 -6.30
C VAL A 108 -13.98 4.17 -7.65
N VAL A 109 -12.81 4.70 -8.01
CA VAL A 109 -12.59 5.47 -9.24
C VAL A 109 -11.64 4.73 -10.17
N CYS A 110 -11.98 4.65 -11.45
CA CYS A 110 -11.03 4.29 -12.50
C CYS A 110 -10.48 5.57 -13.13
N PRO A 111 -9.15 5.77 -13.19
CA PRO A 111 -8.59 6.96 -13.84
C PRO A 111 -8.81 6.97 -15.35
N LEU A 112 -8.94 5.79 -15.99
CA LEU A 112 -9.09 5.66 -17.43
C LEU A 112 -10.50 6.06 -17.87
N PRO A 113 -10.65 7.14 -18.65
CA PRO A 113 -11.96 7.51 -19.20
C PRO A 113 -12.51 6.40 -20.10
N GLY A 114 -13.80 6.11 -19.99
CA GLY A 114 -14.48 5.10 -20.81
C GLY A 114 -14.26 3.64 -20.36
N ALA A 115 -13.44 3.39 -19.34
CA ALA A 115 -13.32 2.05 -18.75
C ALA A 115 -14.66 1.58 -18.16
N VAL A 116 -14.97 0.30 -18.36
CA VAL A 116 -16.17 -0.32 -17.79
C VAL A 116 -15.78 -1.02 -16.50
N LEU A 117 -16.32 -0.58 -15.36
CA LEU A 117 -16.12 -1.24 -14.08
C LEU A 117 -17.21 -2.31 -13.87
N ARG A 118 -16.77 -3.50 -13.44
CA ARG A 118 -17.65 -4.62 -13.05
C ARG A 118 -17.29 -5.07 -11.66
N TYR A 119 -18.27 -5.55 -10.90
CA TYR A 119 -18.04 -5.93 -9.51
C TYR A 119 -18.84 -7.15 -9.06
N THR A 120 -18.41 -7.69 -7.93
CA THR A 120 -19.06 -8.75 -7.15
C THR A 120 -18.90 -8.41 -5.67
N LEU A 121 -19.82 -8.85 -4.81
CA LEU A 121 -19.79 -8.57 -3.35
C LEU A 121 -19.51 -9.82 -2.51
N ASP A 122 -19.43 -10.99 -3.15
CA ASP A 122 -19.12 -12.27 -2.55
C ASP A 122 -17.63 -12.63 -2.69
N GLY A 123 -16.83 -11.76 -3.32
CA GLY A 123 -15.41 -11.98 -3.60
C GLY A 123 -15.14 -12.97 -4.73
N SER A 124 -16.14 -13.35 -5.52
CA SER A 124 -15.90 -14.04 -6.79
C SER A 124 -15.21 -13.09 -7.78
N VAL A 125 -14.45 -13.60 -8.76
CA VAL A 125 -13.75 -12.73 -9.74
C VAL A 125 -14.79 -12.09 -10.68
N PRO A 126 -14.85 -10.76 -10.83
CA PRO A 126 -15.77 -10.13 -11.75
C PRO A 126 -15.50 -10.57 -13.19
N THR A 127 -16.57 -10.81 -13.93
CA THR A 127 -16.57 -11.17 -15.35
C THR A 127 -17.24 -10.08 -16.17
N VAL A 128 -17.18 -10.19 -17.50
CA VAL A 128 -17.91 -9.30 -18.42
C VAL A 128 -19.43 -9.31 -18.19
N ASN A 129 -19.96 -10.38 -17.57
CA ASN A 129 -21.38 -10.55 -17.26
C ASN A 129 -21.75 -10.10 -15.84
N SER A 130 -20.77 -9.77 -14.99
CA SER A 130 -21.03 -9.27 -13.63
C SER A 130 -21.75 -7.91 -13.66
N PRO A 131 -22.43 -7.49 -12.59
CA PRO A 131 -23.05 -6.17 -12.52
C PRO A 131 -22.05 -5.04 -12.82
N ARG A 132 -22.52 -3.98 -13.51
CA ARG A 132 -21.72 -2.78 -13.77
C ARG A 132 -21.67 -1.91 -12.51
N TYR A 133 -20.50 -1.35 -12.26
CA TYR A 133 -20.31 -0.32 -11.26
C TYR A 133 -20.39 1.04 -11.96
N ASP A 134 -21.61 1.57 -12.11
CA ASP A 134 -21.86 2.85 -12.79
C ASP A 134 -22.12 4.00 -11.79
N ALA A 135 -22.30 3.69 -10.50
CA ALA A 135 -22.49 4.66 -9.43
C ALA A 135 -21.95 4.12 -8.09
N PRO A 136 -21.61 5.00 -7.14
CA PRO A 136 -21.22 4.59 -5.79
C PRO A 136 -22.23 3.65 -5.12
N LEU A 137 -21.72 2.59 -4.50
CA LEU A 137 -22.54 1.58 -3.80
C LEU A 137 -22.71 1.97 -2.33
N VAL A 138 -23.88 1.68 -1.76
CA VAL A 138 -24.11 1.79 -0.32
C VAL A 138 -24.01 0.39 0.30
N ILE A 139 -22.97 0.17 1.10
CA ILE A 139 -22.72 -1.08 1.81
C ILE A 139 -23.31 -0.98 3.22
N ARG A 140 -24.05 -2.01 3.64
CA ARG A 140 -24.74 -2.07 4.95
C ARG A 140 -24.36 -3.29 5.78
N ASP A 141 -23.79 -4.30 5.14
CA ASP A 141 -23.42 -5.60 5.69
C ASP A 141 -22.00 -5.95 5.24
N ASP A 142 -21.37 -6.85 5.98
CA ASP A 142 -20.04 -7.36 5.64
C ASP A 142 -20.03 -7.97 4.24
N CYS A 143 -19.06 -7.59 3.43
CA CYS A 143 -18.91 -8.13 2.09
C CYS A 143 -17.47 -8.06 1.58
N MET A 144 -17.17 -8.88 0.57
CA MET A 144 -15.91 -8.82 -0.15
C MET A 144 -16.16 -8.26 -1.55
N LEU A 145 -15.92 -6.96 -1.70
CA LEU A 145 -16.04 -6.30 -2.99
C LEU A 145 -14.81 -6.67 -3.83
N HIS A 146 -15.02 -7.40 -4.92
CA HIS A 146 -14.07 -7.40 -6.02
C HIS A 146 -14.58 -6.46 -7.10
N ILE A 147 -13.70 -5.58 -7.59
CA ILE A 147 -14.03 -4.67 -8.69
C ILE A 147 -12.91 -4.68 -9.72
N ARG A 148 -13.30 -4.83 -10.99
CA ARG A 148 -12.41 -5.01 -12.13
C ARG A 148 -12.72 -4.02 -13.24
N PRO A 149 -11.71 -3.29 -13.76
CA PRO A 149 -11.87 -2.49 -14.95
C PRO A 149 -11.69 -3.32 -16.22
N TYR A 150 -12.45 -2.94 -17.24
CA TYR A 150 -12.36 -3.46 -18.60
C TYR A 150 -12.14 -2.31 -19.57
N HIS A 151 -11.33 -2.55 -20.59
CA HIS A 151 -11.31 -1.72 -21.79
C HIS A 151 -12.68 -1.80 -22.47
N ALA A 152 -13.00 -0.82 -23.32
CA ALA A 152 -14.27 -0.77 -24.04
C ALA A 152 -14.51 -2.03 -24.91
N ASP A 153 -13.44 -2.66 -25.40
CA ASP A 153 -13.46 -3.87 -26.22
C ASP A 153 -13.46 -5.20 -25.40
N GLY A 154 -13.49 -5.11 -24.07
CA GLY A 154 -13.56 -6.28 -23.18
C GLY A 154 -12.21 -6.84 -22.71
N ARG A 155 -11.07 -6.29 -23.15
CA ARG A 155 -9.77 -6.59 -22.53
C ARG A 155 -9.82 -6.21 -21.05
N THR A 156 -9.12 -6.97 -20.21
CA THR A 156 -9.25 -6.86 -18.76
C THR A 156 -8.07 -6.16 -18.10
N GLY A 157 -8.35 -5.28 -17.13
CA GLY A 157 -7.36 -4.90 -16.12
C GLY A 157 -7.34 -5.84 -14.92
N ASP A 158 -6.40 -5.58 -14.02
CA ASP A 158 -6.34 -6.23 -12.69
C ASP A 158 -7.53 -5.78 -11.84
N TRP A 159 -8.16 -6.71 -11.12
CA TRP A 159 -9.17 -6.35 -10.11
C TRP A 159 -8.50 -6.02 -8.78
N ILE A 160 -9.24 -5.30 -7.93
CA ILE A 160 -8.87 -5.07 -6.54
C ILE A 160 -9.85 -5.80 -5.62
N THR A 161 -9.45 -5.96 -4.37
CA THR A 161 -10.28 -6.48 -3.28
C THR A 161 -10.44 -5.40 -2.22
N VAL A 162 -11.69 -5.16 -1.81
CA VAL A 162 -12.02 -4.35 -0.65
C VAL A 162 -12.86 -5.18 0.30
N ARG A 163 -12.38 -5.36 1.53
CA ARG A 163 -13.11 -6.02 2.60
C ARG A 163 -13.91 -4.98 3.37
N TYR A 164 -15.22 -5.07 3.31
CA TYR A 164 -16.13 -4.23 4.07
C TYR A 164 -16.49 -4.94 5.37
N GLU A 165 -16.31 -4.24 6.49
CA GLU A 165 -16.60 -4.77 7.83
C GLU A 165 -17.44 -3.77 8.62
N LYS A 166 -18.60 -4.24 9.07
CA LYS A 166 -19.40 -3.55 10.06
C LYS A 166 -18.78 -3.76 11.43
N GLN A 167 -18.37 -2.67 12.07
CA GLN A 167 -17.72 -2.74 13.37
C GLN A 167 -18.40 -1.81 14.37
N ASP A 168 -18.56 -2.30 15.60
CA ASP A 168 -18.68 -1.44 16.77
C ASP A 168 -17.31 -0.84 17.12
N TYR A 169 -17.33 0.32 17.80
CA TYR A 169 -16.11 0.91 18.34
C TYR A 169 -15.46 -0.04 19.37
N ALA A 170 -14.22 -0.45 19.10
CA ALA A 170 -13.45 -1.24 20.06
C ALA A 170 -13.27 -0.42 21.35
N ARG A 171 -13.33 -1.09 22.51
CA ARG A 171 -13.13 -0.45 23.81
C ARG A 171 -11.63 -0.32 24.10
N PRO A 172 -11.18 0.80 24.69
CA PRO A 172 -9.80 0.95 25.08
C PRO A 172 -9.47 0.01 26.24
N LEU A 173 -8.17 -0.20 26.45
CA LEU A 173 -7.64 -0.76 27.69
C LEU A 173 -7.26 0.37 28.65
N GLU A 174 -7.23 0.05 29.94
CA GLU A 174 -6.73 0.91 31.00
C GLU A 174 -5.48 0.27 31.63
N PRO A 175 -4.32 0.32 30.94
CA PRO A 175 -3.06 -0.13 31.54
C PRO A 175 -2.73 0.75 32.76
N ARG A 176 -2.03 0.17 33.74
CA ARG A 176 -1.72 0.86 35.01
C ARG A 176 -0.71 1.99 34.82
N ASP A 177 0.34 1.73 34.07
CA ASP A 177 1.43 2.65 33.78
C ASP A 177 1.89 2.42 32.32
N THR A 178 2.21 3.50 31.59
CA THR A 178 2.74 3.41 30.23
C THR A 178 3.76 4.50 29.97
N GLU A 179 4.75 4.23 29.11
CA GLU A 179 5.77 5.18 28.67
C GLU A 179 5.65 5.48 27.16
N PRO A 180 6.10 6.65 26.66
CA PRO A 180 6.07 6.95 25.22
C PRO A 180 6.88 5.98 24.35
N GLY A 181 6.37 5.68 23.14
CA GLY A 181 7.04 4.84 22.15
C GLY A 181 6.48 3.42 22.05
N LEU A 182 7.12 2.57 21.23
CA LEU A 182 6.78 1.15 21.05
C LEU A 182 7.98 0.26 21.39
N CYS A 183 7.72 -0.88 22.02
CA CYS A 183 8.73 -1.95 22.09
C CYS A 183 8.86 -2.62 20.73
N VAL A 184 10.09 -2.85 20.28
CA VAL A 184 10.36 -3.64 19.08
C VAL A 184 11.33 -4.77 19.38
N ASP A 185 10.89 -5.98 19.04
CA ASP A 185 11.70 -7.19 18.99
C ASP A 185 12.10 -7.47 17.54
N TRP A 186 13.36 -7.80 17.28
CA TRP A 186 13.78 -8.21 15.94
C TRP A 186 14.55 -9.52 15.92
N TYR A 187 14.59 -10.15 14.75
CA TYR A 187 15.19 -11.47 14.51
C TYR A 187 15.90 -11.46 13.16
N PHE A 188 17.11 -12.03 13.09
CA PHE A 188 17.87 -12.12 11.84
C PHE A 188 17.71 -13.51 11.20
N ARG A 189 16.59 -13.71 10.52
CA ARG A 189 16.30 -14.90 9.71
C ARG A 189 15.22 -14.61 8.68
N ARG A 190 15.03 -15.57 7.77
CA ARG A 190 13.89 -15.54 6.85
C ARG A 190 12.61 -16.01 7.54
N PHE A 191 11.50 -15.36 7.24
CA PHE A 191 10.15 -15.69 7.70
C PHE A 191 9.22 -15.86 6.50
N PRO A 192 8.49 -16.98 6.38
CA PRO A 192 7.60 -17.22 5.24
C PRO A 192 6.35 -16.31 5.24
N GLY A 193 6.09 -15.60 6.35
CA GLY A 193 4.94 -14.72 6.55
C GLY A 193 5.00 -14.09 7.94
N CYS A 194 4.19 -13.06 8.18
CA CYS A 194 4.16 -12.32 9.46
C CYS A 194 3.77 -13.20 10.66
N ASP A 195 2.89 -14.18 10.46
CA ASP A 195 2.45 -15.08 11.53
C ASP A 195 3.58 -15.96 12.08
N ALA A 196 4.62 -16.23 11.28
CA ALA A 196 5.79 -17.01 11.68
C ALA A 196 6.77 -16.25 12.59
N ILE A 197 6.60 -14.93 12.73
CA ILE A 197 7.48 -14.10 13.55
C ILE A 197 7.07 -14.25 15.02
N GLY A 198 8.04 -14.57 15.88
CA GLY A 198 7.80 -14.71 17.32
C GLY A 198 7.18 -16.04 17.77
N ILE A 199 7.08 -17.06 16.90
CA ILE A 199 6.67 -18.41 17.31
C ILE A 199 7.80 -19.03 18.16
N PRO A 200 7.54 -19.42 19.42
CA PRO A 200 8.54 -19.96 20.33
C PRO A 200 8.72 -21.46 20.12
N GLU A 201 9.44 -21.85 19.07
CA GLU A 201 10.11 -23.15 19.05
C GLU A 201 11.59 -22.97 19.46
N THR A 202 11.75 -22.65 20.75
CA THR A 202 12.83 -23.14 21.63
C THR A 202 14.32 -22.93 21.32
N LEU A 203 14.78 -22.11 20.35
CA LEU A 203 16.25 -21.96 20.19
C LEU A 203 16.86 -20.64 19.73
N TYR A 204 16.10 -19.56 19.56
CA TYR A 204 16.70 -18.29 19.16
C TYR A 204 16.17 -17.14 20.02
N ALA A 205 17.05 -16.56 20.84
CA ALA A 205 16.82 -15.26 21.45
C ALA A 205 16.56 -14.22 20.34
N ALA A 206 15.72 -13.22 20.61
CA ALA A 206 15.61 -12.07 19.73
C ALA A 206 17.02 -11.57 19.36
N GLY A 207 17.23 -11.20 18.10
CA GLY A 207 18.45 -10.52 17.66
C GLY A 207 18.68 -9.23 18.46
N GLY A 208 17.61 -8.68 19.05
CA GLY A 208 17.62 -7.73 20.15
C GLY A 208 16.23 -7.17 20.41
N ARG A 209 16.16 -6.25 21.38
CA ARG A 209 14.96 -5.48 21.75
C ARG A 209 15.36 -4.04 22.05
N CYS A 210 14.52 -3.08 21.68
CA CYS A 210 14.61 -1.70 22.15
C CYS A 210 13.24 -1.01 22.13
N VAL A 211 13.20 0.23 22.60
CA VAL A 211 12.06 1.14 22.41
C VAL A 211 12.35 2.05 21.22
N VAL A 212 11.32 2.33 20.43
CA VAL A 212 11.37 3.26 19.30
C VAL A 212 10.26 4.28 19.39
N ASP A 213 10.54 5.50 18.95
CA ASP A 213 9.58 6.61 18.97
C ASP A 213 8.54 6.52 17.85
N SER A 214 8.80 5.68 16.84
CA SER A 214 7.96 5.46 15.68
C SER A 214 8.22 4.09 15.05
N VAL A 215 7.33 3.64 14.16
CA VAL A 215 7.56 2.43 13.36
C VAL A 215 8.70 2.68 12.37
N CYS A 216 9.90 2.25 12.75
CA CYS A 216 11.09 2.34 11.93
C CYS A 216 12.04 1.18 12.23
N PHE A 217 13.05 1.00 11.38
CA PHE A 217 14.13 0.05 11.66
C PHE A 217 14.96 0.52 12.86
N PRO A 218 15.13 -0.30 13.91
CA PRO A 218 16.11 -0.03 14.94
C PRO A 218 17.50 0.15 14.34
N ARG A 219 18.31 1.05 14.89
CA ARG A 219 19.69 1.30 14.42
C ARG A 219 20.53 0.00 14.33
N ALA A 220 20.29 -0.94 15.24
CA ALA A 220 20.98 -2.24 15.27
C ALA A 220 20.53 -3.22 14.15
N ALA A 221 19.32 -3.02 13.61
CA ALA A 221 18.75 -3.84 12.53
C ALA A 221 18.85 -3.16 11.15
N ALA A 222 19.14 -1.86 11.09
CA ALA A 222 19.26 -1.10 9.84
C ALA A 222 20.32 -1.70 8.89
N GLY A 223 19.96 -1.87 7.62
CA GLY A 223 20.83 -2.41 6.57
C GLY A 223 21.11 -3.91 6.67
N ARG A 224 20.48 -4.62 7.62
CA ARG A 224 20.56 -6.09 7.70
C ARG A 224 19.58 -6.72 6.73
N ARG A 225 19.96 -7.89 6.21
CA ARG A 225 19.11 -8.74 5.36
C ARG A 225 18.44 -9.80 6.21
N ALA A 226 17.30 -10.31 5.74
CA ALA A 226 16.53 -11.35 6.42
C ALA A 226 16.21 -10.95 7.85
N VAL A 227 15.36 -9.94 7.99
CA VAL A 227 14.88 -9.41 9.27
C VAL A 227 13.41 -9.76 9.46
N GLY A 228 13.03 -10.08 10.69
CA GLY A 228 11.65 -10.03 11.14
C GLY A 228 11.57 -9.13 12.35
N MET A 229 10.53 -8.30 12.44
CA MET A 229 10.29 -7.36 13.52
C MET A 229 8.86 -7.50 14.05
N ILE A 230 8.71 -7.31 15.36
CA ILE A 230 7.41 -7.16 16.01
C ILE A 230 7.44 -5.90 16.85
N PHE A 231 6.62 -4.92 16.49
CA PHE A 231 6.36 -3.73 17.29
C PHE A 231 5.14 -4.00 18.17
N ARG A 232 5.24 -3.68 19.46
CA ARG A 232 4.21 -3.90 20.48
C ARG A 232 4.07 -2.68 21.37
N GLY A 233 2.83 -2.38 21.73
CA GLY A 233 2.49 -1.34 22.67
C GLY A 233 1.02 -0.98 22.51
N TYR A 234 0.75 0.32 22.58
CA TYR A 234 -0.57 0.91 22.45
C TYR A 234 -0.51 2.13 21.55
N ILE A 235 -1.66 2.44 20.97
CA ILE A 235 -1.94 3.73 20.35
C ILE A 235 -3.01 4.46 21.17
N ASP A 236 -2.74 5.70 21.55
CA ASP A 236 -3.67 6.58 22.24
C ASP A 236 -4.58 7.26 21.23
N ILE A 237 -5.88 6.96 21.33
CA ILE A 237 -6.90 7.45 20.41
C ILE A 237 -7.59 8.66 21.04
N PRO A 238 -7.44 9.88 20.46
CA PRO A 238 -7.90 11.10 21.11
C PRO A 238 -9.42 11.25 21.13
N ALA A 239 -10.12 10.64 20.17
CA ALA A 239 -11.58 10.71 20.06
C ALA A 239 -12.17 9.41 19.50
N THR A 240 -13.40 9.07 19.89
CA THR A 240 -14.10 7.93 19.29
C THR A 240 -14.36 8.19 17.81
N GLY A 241 -13.96 7.26 16.94
CA GLY A 241 -14.03 7.45 15.49
C GLY A 241 -13.58 6.24 14.68
N ILE A 242 -13.71 6.34 13.36
CA ILE A 242 -13.11 5.40 12.42
C ILE A 242 -11.79 6.00 11.98
N TYR A 243 -10.71 5.27 12.21
CA TYR A 243 -9.35 5.71 11.91
C TYR A 243 -8.83 4.97 10.69
N THR A 244 -8.14 5.68 9.82
CA THR A 244 -7.57 5.13 8.59
C THR A 244 -6.04 5.08 8.70
N PHE A 245 -5.46 3.90 8.57
CA PHE A 245 -4.02 3.69 8.59
C PHE A 245 -3.53 3.31 7.19
N ALA A 246 -2.36 3.80 6.81
CA ALA A 246 -1.63 3.32 5.63
C ALA A 246 -0.29 2.73 6.05
N LEU A 247 -0.04 1.50 5.61
CA LEU A 247 1.15 0.72 5.89
C LEU A 247 1.85 0.41 4.57
N ALA A 248 3.06 0.93 4.42
CA ALA A 248 3.97 0.59 3.34
C ALA A 248 5.02 -0.40 3.85
N SER A 249 5.26 -1.47 3.10
CA SER A 249 6.33 -2.42 3.36
C SER A 249 6.95 -2.95 2.07
N ASP A 250 8.28 -3.10 2.08
CA ASP A 250 8.95 -4.11 1.26
C ASP A 250 8.79 -5.47 1.94
N ASP A 251 8.38 -6.50 1.20
CA ASP A 251 7.90 -7.77 1.72
C ASP A 251 6.75 -7.59 2.75
N GLY A 252 6.56 -8.53 3.68
CA GLY A 252 5.31 -8.66 4.40
C GLY A 252 5.19 -7.78 5.64
N ALA A 253 4.00 -7.21 5.85
CA ALA A 253 3.63 -6.55 7.09
C ALA A 253 2.15 -6.73 7.46
N ILE A 254 1.84 -6.87 8.75
CA ILE A 254 0.47 -6.90 9.27
C ILE A 254 0.35 -5.93 10.44
N LEU A 255 -0.64 -5.02 10.37
CA LEU A 255 -1.04 -4.13 11.47
C LEU A 255 -2.29 -4.65 12.15
N ARG A 256 -2.23 -4.78 13.48
CA ARG A 256 -3.36 -5.06 14.35
C ARG A 256 -3.54 -3.95 15.38
N ILE A 257 -4.78 -3.48 15.53
CA ILE A 257 -5.17 -2.50 16.56
C ILE A 257 -6.43 -3.01 17.25
N GLY A 258 -6.45 -3.01 18.58
CA GLY A 258 -7.58 -3.55 19.36
C GLY A 258 -7.87 -5.03 19.03
N GLY A 259 -6.85 -5.79 18.65
CA GLY A 259 -6.95 -7.20 18.22
C GLY A 259 -7.45 -7.42 16.79
N ARG A 260 -7.91 -6.38 16.09
CA ARG A 260 -8.45 -6.47 14.71
C ARG A 260 -7.33 -6.29 13.68
N VAL A 261 -7.36 -7.02 12.57
CA VAL A 261 -6.47 -6.77 11.42
C VAL A 261 -6.92 -5.48 10.74
N VAL A 262 -6.10 -4.44 10.84
CA VAL A 262 -6.37 -3.15 10.21
C VAL A 262 -5.79 -3.14 8.80
N VAL A 263 -4.54 -3.56 8.65
CA VAL A 263 -3.89 -3.67 7.34
C VAL A 263 -3.19 -5.02 7.23
N ASP A 264 -3.50 -5.74 6.14
CA ASP A 264 -2.81 -6.97 5.76
C ASP A 264 -2.03 -6.73 4.46
N ASN A 265 -0.73 -6.55 4.61
CA ASN A 265 0.24 -6.41 3.55
C ASN A 265 1.27 -7.55 3.61
N ASP A 266 0.83 -8.78 3.96
CA ASP A 266 1.74 -9.91 4.11
C ASP A 266 2.22 -10.49 2.75
N GLY A 267 3.33 -11.23 2.80
CA GLY A 267 3.93 -11.92 1.65
C GLY A 267 5.10 -11.18 0.98
N GLU A 268 5.79 -11.88 0.06
CA GLU A 268 6.93 -11.32 -0.68
C GLU A 268 6.45 -10.36 -1.77
N HIS A 269 6.88 -9.10 -1.72
CA HIS A 269 6.54 -8.09 -2.72
C HIS A 269 7.49 -6.88 -2.64
N PRO A 270 7.67 -6.12 -3.74
CA PRO A 270 8.33 -4.82 -3.65
C PRO A 270 7.53 -3.85 -2.77
N LEU A 271 8.12 -2.71 -2.42
CA LEU A 271 7.46 -1.64 -1.66
C LEU A 271 6.04 -1.38 -2.15
N LEU A 272 5.08 -1.78 -1.33
CA LEU A 272 3.65 -1.68 -1.57
C LEU A 272 3.02 -1.05 -0.35
N GLU A 273 2.16 -0.06 -0.58
CA GLU A 273 1.34 0.54 0.46
C GLU A 273 -0.09 0.03 0.35
N LYS A 274 -0.66 -0.40 1.47
CA LYS A 274 -2.09 -0.66 1.64
C LYS A 274 -2.63 0.21 2.74
N SER A 275 -3.92 0.53 2.65
CA SER A 275 -4.63 1.23 3.71
C SER A 275 -5.79 0.41 4.23
N GLY A 276 -6.16 0.67 5.48
CA GLY A 276 -7.26 -0.01 6.13
C GLY A 276 -7.80 0.80 7.30
N GLN A 277 -9.03 0.51 7.67
CA GLN A 277 -9.78 1.25 8.66
C GLN A 277 -10.08 0.42 9.90
N VAL A 278 -10.33 1.09 11.03
CA VAL A 278 -10.77 0.46 12.28
C VAL A 278 -11.62 1.44 13.10
N ALA A 279 -12.73 0.95 13.66
CA ALA A 279 -13.59 1.73 14.57
C ALA A 279 -13.09 1.60 16.02
N LEU A 280 -12.68 2.72 16.63
CA LEU A 280 -12.07 2.76 17.98
C LEU A 280 -12.77 3.80 18.85
N SER A 281 -13.01 3.48 20.13
CA SER A 281 -13.36 4.48 21.14
C SER A 281 -12.12 5.26 21.59
N ALA A 282 -12.31 6.46 22.15
CA ALA A 282 -11.19 7.22 22.74
C ALA A 282 -10.46 6.43 23.84
N GLY A 283 -9.14 6.56 23.93
CA GLY A 283 -8.27 5.89 24.90
C GLY A 283 -7.22 4.97 24.27
N LEU A 284 -6.54 4.17 25.09
CA LEU A 284 -5.41 3.33 24.66
C LEU A 284 -5.89 2.01 24.04
N HIS A 285 -5.42 1.72 22.82
CA HIS A 285 -5.70 0.45 22.13
C HIS A 285 -4.42 -0.34 21.89
N PRO A 286 -4.40 -1.66 22.15
CA PRO A 286 -3.27 -2.51 21.81
C PRO A 286 -2.89 -2.36 20.34
N LEU A 287 -1.61 -2.13 20.07
CA LEU A 287 -1.03 -2.07 18.74
C LEU A 287 0.02 -3.17 18.62
N GLU A 288 -0.16 -4.03 17.61
CA GLU A 288 0.85 -4.99 17.19
C GLU A 288 1.10 -4.81 15.69
N LEU A 289 2.36 -4.60 15.32
CA LEU A 289 2.79 -4.58 13.93
C LEU A 289 3.86 -5.63 13.72
N ARG A 290 3.61 -6.56 12.79
CA ARG A 290 4.61 -7.54 12.36
C ARG A 290 5.13 -7.17 10.99
N TYR A 291 6.41 -7.40 10.77
CA TYR A 291 7.07 -7.10 9.51
C TYR A 291 8.22 -8.06 9.25
N PHE A 292 8.42 -8.48 8.00
CA PHE A 292 9.66 -9.12 7.59
C PHE A 292 10.12 -8.61 6.24
N ASP A 293 11.43 -8.72 6.02
CA ASP A 293 12.06 -8.47 4.72
C ASP A 293 13.33 -9.30 4.54
N TYR A 294 13.69 -9.57 3.29
CA TYR A 294 14.90 -10.31 2.93
C TYR A 294 16.08 -9.47 2.44
N ASN A 295 15.88 -8.22 2.03
CA ASN A 295 16.88 -7.48 1.26
C ASN A 295 17.20 -6.06 1.77
N GLY A 296 16.94 -5.76 3.03
CA GLY A 296 17.17 -4.45 3.64
C GLY A 296 16.07 -3.44 3.32
N GLY A 297 14.83 -3.91 3.24
CA GLY A 297 13.64 -3.19 2.81
C GLY A 297 13.19 -2.06 3.74
N GLU A 298 12.07 -1.43 3.38
CA GLU A 298 11.48 -0.31 4.10
C GLU A 298 10.15 -0.70 4.77
N ILE A 299 9.86 -0.05 5.90
CA ILE A 299 8.53 -0.06 6.53
C ILE A 299 8.13 1.35 6.93
N ARG A 300 6.86 1.69 6.71
CA ARG A 300 6.29 2.99 7.11
C ARG A 300 4.83 2.86 7.48
N LEU A 301 4.47 3.33 8.66
CA LEU A 301 3.08 3.43 9.13
C LEU A 301 2.69 4.89 9.28
N VAL A 302 1.56 5.28 8.71
CA VAL A 302 0.98 6.62 8.88
C VAL A 302 -0.50 6.54 9.21
N LEU A 303 -0.98 7.52 9.97
CA LEU A 303 -2.40 7.82 10.13
C LEU A 303 -2.83 8.79 9.02
N LEU A 304 -3.94 8.49 8.35
CA LEU A 304 -4.52 9.36 7.33
C LEU A 304 -5.64 10.20 7.92
N GLY A 305 -5.57 11.51 7.73
CA GLY A 305 -6.67 12.44 7.98
C GLY A 305 -7.77 12.31 6.92
N ASP A 306 -8.96 12.83 7.23
CA ASP A 306 -10.12 12.81 6.31
C ASP A 306 -9.87 13.59 5.02
N ASP A 307 -8.97 14.56 5.04
CA ASP A 307 -8.49 15.34 3.90
C ASP A 307 -7.37 14.65 3.10
N GLY A 308 -6.95 13.44 3.53
CA GLY A 308 -5.83 12.70 2.97
C GLY A 308 -4.47 13.14 3.51
N ALA A 309 -4.40 14.05 4.48
CA ALA A 309 -3.16 14.41 5.13
C ALA A 309 -2.53 13.18 5.80
N ARG A 310 -1.19 13.09 5.71
CA ARG A 310 -0.43 11.94 6.18
C ARG A 310 0.30 12.33 7.45
N HIS A 311 -0.11 11.75 8.56
CA HIS A 311 0.48 11.99 9.87
C HIS A 311 1.35 10.79 10.26
N PRO A 312 2.68 10.96 10.36
CA PRO A 312 3.52 9.95 11.00
C PRO A 312 2.99 9.66 12.41
N LEU A 313 3.08 8.39 12.83
CA LEU A 313 2.84 8.05 14.23
C LEU A 313 4.13 8.26 15.02
N ASP A 314 4.06 9.08 16.05
CA ASP A 314 5.18 9.39 16.94
C ASP A 314 4.79 9.14 18.41
N THR A 315 5.68 9.55 19.32
CA THR A 315 5.52 9.36 20.76
C THR A 315 4.35 10.13 21.37
N ASP A 316 3.68 11.04 20.66
CA ASP A 316 2.47 11.68 21.19
C ASP A 316 1.32 10.68 21.26
N LEU A 317 1.24 9.76 20.29
CA LEU A 317 0.20 8.74 20.20
C LEU A 317 0.67 7.35 20.65
N LEU A 318 1.97 7.07 20.61
CA LEU A 318 2.49 5.72 20.88
C LEU A 318 2.90 5.55 22.34
N ARG A 319 2.51 4.41 22.92
CA ARG A 319 2.79 4.03 24.31
C ARG A 319 3.24 2.57 24.42
N HIS A 320 4.01 2.22 25.43
CA HIS A 320 4.38 0.85 25.76
C HIS A 320 4.35 0.60 27.28
N ASP A 321 4.29 -0.68 27.66
CA ASP A 321 4.50 -1.08 29.06
C ASP A 321 6.00 -0.91 29.42
N PRO A 322 6.34 -0.42 30.63
CA PRO A 322 7.73 -0.17 31.06
C PRO A 322 8.69 -1.38 31.03
#